data_AF-A0A9D6MQH0-F1
#
_entry.id   AF-A0A9D6MQH0-F1
#
_cell.length_a   1.000
_cell.length_b   1.000
_cell.length_c   1.000
_cell.angle_alpha   90.00
_cell.angle_beta   90.00
_cell.angle_gamma   90.00
#
_symmetry.space_group_name_H-M   'P 1'
#
loop_
_entity.id
_entity.type
_entity.pdbx_description
1 polymer ?
#
loop_
_entity_poly.entity_id
_entity_poly.type
_entity_poly.pdbx_seq_one_letter_code
_entity_poly.pdbx_strand_id
1 'polypeptide(L)'
;MSPLLMVNVASVKALVFDVFGTVVDWRGAIIREGAELGKAKGLTVDWAKFADAWRGGYGPSMDRVRRGELPWTNLDALHRMILDRLLDQ
;
A
#
# COMPACT_ATOMS: atom_id res chain seq x y z
N MET A 1 -17.09 -0.97 36.30
CA MET A 1 -16.25 -1.57 35.25
C MET A 1 -17.12 -2.53 34.46
N SER A 2 -17.51 -2.17 33.23
CA SER A 2 -18.29 -3.10 32.39
C SER A 2 -17.39 -4.24 31.93
N PRO A 3 -17.82 -5.51 32.03
CA PRO A 3 -17.04 -6.62 31.53
C PRO A 3 -16.91 -6.47 30.01
N LEU A 4 -15.68 -6.56 29.51
CA LEU A 4 -15.42 -6.72 28.08
C LEU A 4 -16.32 -7.85 27.56
N LEU A 5 -17.19 -7.54 26.61
CA LEU A 5 -17.96 -8.54 25.87
C LEU A 5 -16.97 -9.53 25.26
N MET A 6 -16.86 -10.71 25.87
CA MET A 6 -16.04 -11.78 25.35
C MET A 6 -16.74 -12.30 24.09
N VAL A 7 -16.18 -12.00 22.93
CA VAL A 7 -16.69 -12.53 21.66
C VAL A 7 -16.55 -14.04 21.72
N ASN A 8 -17.67 -14.76 21.63
CA ASN A 8 -17.65 -16.20 21.44
C ASN A 8 -17.12 -16.49 20.03
N VAL A 9 -15.85 -16.88 19.92
CA VAL A 9 -15.23 -17.18 18.63
C VAL A 9 -15.99 -18.29 17.88
N ALA A 10 -16.65 -19.20 18.58
CA ALA A 10 -17.44 -20.27 17.95
C ALA A 10 -18.68 -19.76 17.20
N SER A 11 -19.14 -18.52 17.43
CA SER A 11 -20.26 -17.93 16.67
C SER A 11 -19.83 -17.11 15.46
N VAL A 12 -18.53 -16.92 15.24
CA VAL A 12 -17.98 -16.18 14.09
C VAL A 12 -18.17 -17.00 12.81
N LYS A 13 -18.78 -16.38 11.79
CA LYS A 13 -19.06 -17.02 10.49
C LYS A 13 -18.17 -16.57 9.34
N ALA A 14 -17.46 -15.46 9.52
CA ALA A 14 -16.59 -14.89 8.49
C ALA A 14 -15.36 -14.28 9.14
N LEU A 15 -14.21 -14.46 8.49
CA LEU A 15 -12.96 -13.79 8.79
C LEU A 15 -12.57 -12.96 7.58
N VAL A 16 -12.38 -11.66 7.78
CA VAL A 16 -11.93 -10.73 6.75
C VAL A 16 -10.55 -10.23 7.14
N PHE A 17 -9.65 -10.23 6.17
CA PHE A 17 -8.26 -9.85 6.37
C PHE A 17 -7.98 -8.58 5.58
N ASP A 18 -7.36 -7.60 6.24
CA ASP A 18 -6.52 -6.65 5.52
C ASP A 18 -5.42 -7.44 4.79
N VAL A 19 -5.00 -6.97 3.63
CA VAL A 19 -4.09 -7.73 2.76
C VAL A 19 -2.67 -7.19 2.83
N PHE A 20 -2.47 -5.88 2.59
CA PHE A 20 -1.14 -5.29 2.46
C PHE A 20 -0.44 -5.16 3.82
N GLY A 21 0.50 -6.06 4.09
CA GLY A 21 1.28 -6.12 5.32
C GLY A 21 0.76 -7.18 6.30
N THR A 22 -0.56 -7.38 6.35
CA THR A 22 -1.15 -8.46 7.17
C THR A 22 -1.02 -9.83 6.50
N VAL A 23 -1.30 -9.94 5.20
CA VAL A 23 -1.24 -11.22 4.45
C VAL A 23 -0.03 -11.27 3.52
N VAL A 24 0.37 -10.14 2.94
CA VAL A 24 1.49 -10.10 1.97
C VAL A 24 2.60 -9.15 2.39
N ASP A 25 3.84 -9.55 2.13
CA ASP A 25 5.01 -8.67 2.17
C ASP A 25 5.09 -7.84 0.89
N TRP A 26 4.37 -6.73 0.88
CA TRP A 26 4.40 -5.78 -0.24
C TRP A 26 5.77 -5.10 -0.38
N ARG A 27 6.47 -4.82 0.72
CA ARG A 27 7.72 -4.05 0.70
C ARG A 27 8.84 -4.86 0.07
N GLY A 28 9.02 -6.10 0.53
CA GLY A 28 10.01 -7.01 -0.04
C GLY A 28 9.72 -7.35 -1.50
N ALA A 29 8.45 -7.49 -1.88
CA ALA A 29 8.05 -7.68 -3.27
C ALA A 29 8.48 -6.51 -4.16
N ILE A 30 8.13 -5.26 -3.80
CA ILE A 30 8.51 -4.08 -4.59
C ILE A 30 10.03 -3.92 -4.71
N ILE A 31 10.78 -4.16 -3.63
CA ILE A 31 12.25 -4.09 -3.67
C ILE A 31 12.83 -5.13 -4.62
N ARG A 32 12.36 -6.38 -4.55
CA ARG A 32 12.83 -7.47 -5.40
C ARG A 32 12.51 -7.20 -6.87
N GLU A 33 11.25 -6.91 -7.18
CA GLU A 33 10.84 -6.65 -8.57
C GLU A 33 11.52 -5.39 -9.14
N GLY A 34 11.69 -4.36 -8.31
CA GLY A 34 12.46 -3.17 -8.66
C GLY A 34 13.91 -3.51 -9.00
N ALA A 35 14.59 -4.31 -8.17
CA ALA A 35 15.96 -4.73 -8.44
C ALA A 35 16.10 -5.50 -9.77
N GLU A 36 15.16 -6.40 -10.07
CA GLU A 36 15.14 -7.11 -11.36
C GLU A 36 14.86 -6.17 -12.54
N LEU A 37 13.93 -5.22 -12.40
CA LEU A 37 13.70 -4.17 -13.39
C LEU A 37 14.96 -3.32 -13.61
N GLY A 38 15.66 -2.97 -12.53
CA GLY A 38 16.90 -2.21 -12.57
C GLY A 38 17.99 -2.91 -13.36
N LYS A 39 18.19 -4.21 -13.13
CA LYS A 39 19.11 -5.03 -13.92
C LYS A 39 18.71 -5.06 -15.40
N ALA A 40 17.44 -5.31 -15.69
CA ALA A 40 16.93 -5.46 -17.06
C ALA A 40 16.99 -4.15 -17.87
N LYS A 41 16.96 -2.99 -17.20
CA LYS A 41 16.90 -1.67 -17.83
C LYS A 41 18.16 -0.81 -17.61
N GLY A 42 19.16 -1.34 -16.90
CA GLY A 42 20.37 -0.58 -16.56
C GLY A 42 20.12 0.60 -15.62
N LEU A 43 19.10 0.51 -14.75
CA LEU A 43 18.78 1.56 -13.79
C LEU A 43 19.52 1.34 -12.48
N THR A 44 20.13 2.40 -11.95
CA THR A 44 20.72 2.41 -10.59
C THR A 44 19.78 3.20 -9.68
N VAL A 45 18.98 2.48 -8.90
CA VAL A 45 17.95 3.05 -8.01
C VAL A 45 18.06 2.38 -6.64
N ASP A 46 17.89 3.17 -5.57
CA ASP A 46 17.66 2.63 -4.24
C ASP A 46 16.19 2.17 -4.13
N TRP A 47 15.97 0.90 -4.44
CA TRP A 47 14.62 0.32 -4.48
C TRP A 47 13.94 0.23 -3.10
N ALA A 48 14.71 0.21 -2.01
CA ALA A 48 14.14 0.27 -0.67
C ALA A 48 13.59 1.66 -0.38
N LYS A 49 14.38 2.71 -0.64
CA LYS A 49 13.94 4.10 -0.53
C LYS A 49 12.75 4.39 -1.46
N PHE A 50 12.78 3.87 -2.69
CA PHE A 50 11.66 3.98 -3.62
C PHE A 50 10.38 3.33 -3.08
N ALA A 51 10.45 2.09 -2.58
CA ALA A 51 9.29 1.39 -2.01
C ALA A 51 8.68 2.16 -0.83
N ASP A 52 9.52 2.69 0.05
CA ASP A 52 9.09 3.47 1.21
C ASP A 52 8.46 4.81 0.80
N ALA A 53 9.04 5.51 -0.18
CA ALA A 53 8.48 6.75 -0.72
C ALA A 53 7.13 6.52 -1.42
N TRP A 54 7.01 5.42 -2.19
CA TRP A 54 5.77 5.08 -2.88
C TRP A 54 4.66 4.72 -1.89
N ARG A 55 4.97 3.93 -0.86
CA ARG A 55 4.02 3.65 0.23
C ARG A 55 3.68 4.90 1.04
N GLY A 56 4.62 5.82 1.22
CA GLY A 56 4.39 7.11 1.89
C GLY A 56 3.28 7.93 1.23
N GLY A 57 3.09 7.80 -0.09
CA GLY A 57 1.99 8.45 -0.81
C GLY A 57 0.61 7.79 -0.65
N TYR A 58 0.54 6.55 -0.18
CA TYR A 58 -0.70 5.75 -0.12
C TYR A 58 -1.79 6.43 0.72
N GLY A 59 -1.48 6.73 1.98
CA GLY A 59 -2.41 7.39 2.91
C GLY A 59 -2.88 8.76 2.40
N PRO A 60 -1.97 9.69 2.10
CA PRO A 60 -2.32 11.01 1.58
C PRO A 60 -3.21 10.97 0.33
N SER A 61 -2.97 10.01 -0.59
CA SER A 61 -3.75 9.90 -1.84
C SER A 61 -5.17 9.41 -1.59
N MET A 62 -5.33 8.39 -0.72
CA MET A 62 -6.66 7.93 -0.31
C MET A 62 -7.43 9.00 0.46
N ASP A 63 -6.75 9.80 1.29
CA ASP A 63 -7.40 10.85 2.07
C ASP A 63 -8.01 11.94 1.19
N ARG A 64 -7.41 12.25 0.04
CA ARG A 64 -8.00 13.18 -0.94
C ARG A 64 -9.34 12.66 -1.47
N VAL A 65 -9.43 11.36 -1.76
CA VAL A 65 -10.70 10.71 -2.14
C VAL A 65 -11.70 10.76 -0.98
N ARG A 66 -11.24 10.43 0.25
CA ARG A 66 -12.10 10.44 1.45
C ARG A 66 -12.69 11.82 1.77
N ARG A 67 -11.94 12.90 1.49
CA ARG A 67 -12.40 14.29 1.67
C ARG A 67 -13.16 14.86 0.46
N GLY A 68 -13.32 14.09 -0.62
CA GLY A 68 -14.02 14.53 -1.83
C GLY A 68 -13.21 15.49 -2.72
N GLU A 69 -11.92 15.65 -2.47
CA GLU A 69 -11.01 16.43 -3.33
C GLU A 69 -10.69 15.71 -4.64
N LEU A 70 -10.87 14.38 -4.66
CA LEU A 70 -10.85 13.54 -5.85
C LEU A 70 -12.15 12.72 -5.89
N PRO A 71 -12.68 12.43 -7.09
CA PRO A 71 -13.76 11.45 -7.23
C PRO A 71 -13.28 10.07 -6.76
N TRP A 72 -14.22 9.13 -6.60
CA TRP A 72 -13.86 7.74 -6.34
C TRP A 72 -12.82 7.28 -7.37
N THR A 73 -11.67 6.84 -6.86
CA THR A 73 -10.51 6.48 -7.66
C THR A 73 -9.97 5.19 -7.07
N ASN A 74 -9.77 4.19 -7.92
CA ASN A 74 -9.24 2.90 -7.47
C ASN A 74 -7.77 3.02 -7.07
N LEU A 75 -7.28 2.00 -6.36
CA LEU A 75 -5.95 2.07 -5.78
C LEU A 75 -4.83 2.06 -6.83
N ASP A 76 -5.02 1.39 -7.97
CA ASP A 76 -4.03 1.38 -9.05
C ASP A 76 -3.81 2.78 -9.64
N ALA A 77 -4.89 3.51 -9.88
CA ALA A 77 -4.80 4.89 -10.35
C ALA A 77 -4.14 5.80 -9.30
N LEU A 78 -4.46 5.63 -8.01
CA LEU A 78 -3.78 6.37 -6.94
C LEU A 78 -2.28 6.04 -6.87
N HIS A 79 -1.91 4.76 -6.96
CA HIS A 79 -0.50 4.35 -7.03
C HIS A 79 0.21 4.95 -8.24
N ARG A 80 -0.45 4.98 -9.40
CA ARG A 80 0.11 5.61 -10.61
C ARG A 80 0.38 7.12 -10.39
N MET A 81 -0.57 7.85 -9.81
CA MET A 81 -0.38 9.27 -9.50
C MET A 81 0.78 9.52 -8.53
N ILE A 82 0.97 8.64 -7.54
CA ILE A 82 2.12 8.74 -6.63
C ILE A 82 3.42 8.46 -7.39
N LEU A 83 3.43 7.44 -8.26
CA LEU A 83 4.60 7.11 -9.08
C LEU A 83 5.01 8.29 -9.96
N ASP A 84 4.07 8.88 -10.69
CA ASP A 84 4.36 10.03 -11.56
C ASP A 84 5.00 11.17 -10.76
N ARG A 85 4.51 11.47 -9.55
CA ARG A 85 5.12 12.47 -8.65
C ARG A 85 6.55 12.09 -8.22
N LEU A 86 6.81 10.81 -7.94
CA LEU A 86 8.13 10.36 -7.49
C LEU A 86 9.17 10.40 -8.61
N LEU A 87 8.75 10.26 -9.87
CA LEU A 87 9.65 10.33 -11.02
C LEU A 87 10.13 11.77 -11.31
N ASP A 88 9.43 12.79 -10.78
CA ASP A 88 9.79 14.20 -10.90
C ASP A 88 10.74 14.70 -9.79
N GLN A 89 11.19 13.82 -8.88
CA GLN A 89 12.10 14.13 -7.77
C GLN A 89 13.54 13.71 -8.05
#